data_AF-A0A0G1WZ89-F1
#
_entry.id   AF-A0A0G1WZ89-F1
#
_cell.length_a   1.000
_cell.length_b   1.000
_cell.length_c   1.000
_cell.angle_alpha   90.00
_cell.angle_beta   90.00
_cell.angle_gamma   90.00
#
_symmetry.space_group_name_H-M   'P 1'
#
loop_
_entity.id
_entity.type
_entity.pdbx_description
1 polymer ?
#
loop_
_entity_poly.entity_id
_entity_poly.type
_entity_poly.pdbx_seq_one_letter_code
_entity_poly.pdbx_strand_id
1 'polypeptide(L)'
;MPDDQVYTLDDYAETLIRDKNYQTLTQDMHVELKKDILRRVQDFMISRVITKLSDDQVKEMNMLLDTDPTDQQVQDFVSSSLNNSSEFISDTLFEFRQTYLGLI
;
A
#
# COMPACT_ATOMS: atom_id res chain seq x y z
N MET A 1 20.84 -11.97 -16.34
CA MET A 1 19.92 -12.32 -15.24
C MET A 1 18.86 -11.25 -15.28
N PRO A 2 17.56 -11.58 -15.39
CA PRO A 2 16.56 -10.52 -15.28
C PRO A 2 16.61 -10.05 -13.83
N ASP A 3 16.87 -8.75 -13.65
CA ASP A 3 16.75 -8.11 -12.35
C ASP A 3 15.34 -8.39 -11.83
N ASP A 4 15.21 -9.25 -10.83
CA ASP A 4 14.05 -9.27 -9.94
C ASP A 4 14.06 -7.92 -9.21
N GLN A 5 13.63 -6.87 -9.90
CA GLN A 5 13.36 -5.58 -9.30
C GLN A 5 12.24 -5.84 -8.29
N VAL A 6 12.62 -5.95 -7.02
CA VAL A 6 11.68 -5.86 -5.91
C VAL A 6 11.09 -4.47 -6.01
N TYR A 7 9.94 -4.35 -6.69
CA TYR A 7 9.21 -3.10 -6.78
C TYR A 7 8.76 -2.74 -5.38
N THR A 8 9.41 -1.73 -4.82
CA THR A 8 9.07 -1.24 -3.49
C THR A 8 7.81 -0.37 -3.59
N LEU A 9 7.13 -0.14 -2.46
CA LEU A 9 6.04 0.85 -2.41
C LEU A 9 6.54 2.24 -2.85
N ASP A 10 7.83 2.52 -2.69
CA ASP A 10 8.50 3.75 -3.12
C ASP A 10 8.49 3.88 -4.66
N ASP A 11 8.85 2.81 -5.39
CA ASP A 11 8.80 2.75 -6.86
C ASP A 11 7.36 2.85 -7.39
N TYR A 12 6.41 2.27 -6.65
CA TYR A 12 4.99 2.35 -6.96
C TYR A 12 4.48 3.80 -6.83
N ALA A 13 4.81 4.49 -5.74
CA ALA A 13 4.45 5.90 -5.55
C ALA A 13 5.06 6.80 -6.64
N GLU A 14 6.33 6.57 -7.00
CA GLU A 14 7.00 7.27 -8.10
C GLU A 14 6.25 7.08 -9.43
N THR A 15 5.85 5.85 -9.72
CA THR A 15 5.09 5.51 -10.93
C THR A 15 3.73 6.22 -10.96
N LEU A 16 3.02 6.30 -9.84
CA LEU A 16 1.75 7.03 -9.75
C LEU A 16 1.92 8.53 -10.00
N ILE A 17 2.95 9.15 -9.44
CA ILE A 17 3.22 10.58 -9.64
C ILE A 17 3.52 10.86 -11.11
N ARG A 18 4.35 10.02 -11.73
CA ARG A 18 4.67 10.10 -13.16
C ARG A 18 3.43 9.92 -14.03
N ASP A 19 2.60 8.92 -13.75
CA ASP A 19 1.39 8.61 -14.52
C ASP A 19 0.32 9.70 -14.40
N LYS A 20 0.24 10.38 -13.24
CA LYS A 20 -0.65 11.55 -13.07
C LYS A 20 -0.17 12.77 -13.87
N ASN A 21 1.10 12.79 -14.26
CA ASN A 21 1.72 13.79 -15.13
C ASN A 21 1.48 15.25 -14.68
N TYR A 22 1.89 15.56 -13.44
CA TYR A 22 1.78 16.90 -12.87
C TYR A 22 2.62 17.93 -13.64
N GLN A 23 2.00 18.98 -14.18
CA GLN A 23 2.69 19.98 -15.01
C GLN A 23 3.57 20.97 -14.22
N THR A 24 3.35 21.12 -12.91
CA THR A 24 3.99 22.16 -12.08
C THR A 24 4.54 21.60 -10.77
N LEU A 25 4.94 20.33 -10.74
CA LEU A 25 5.43 19.70 -9.52
C LEU A 25 6.87 20.16 -9.24
N THR A 26 7.09 20.87 -8.13
CA THR A 26 8.44 21.16 -7.64
C THR A 26 9.03 19.93 -6.95
N GLN A 27 10.35 19.90 -6.76
CA GLN A 27 11.02 18.77 -6.09
C GLN A 27 10.53 18.57 -4.64
N ASP A 28 10.28 19.65 -3.90
CA ASP A 28 9.75 19.56 -2.54
C ASP A 28 8.32 19.01 -2.52
N MET A 29 7.48 19.46 -3.46
CA MET A 29 6.12 18.93 -3.61
C MET A 29 6.13 17.46 -4.02
N HIS A 30 7.10 17.05 -4.84
CA HIS A 30 7.26 15.66 -5.24
C HIS A 30 7.55 14.76 -4.03
N VAL A 31 8.49 15.15 -3.17
CA VAL A 31 8.84 14.39 -1.97
C VAL A 31 7.65 14.27 -1.02
N GLU A 32 6.94 15.38 -0.77
CA GLU A 32 5.78 15.37 0.11
C GLU A 32 4.60 14.57 -0.47
N LEU A 33 4.37 14.67 -1.79
CA LEU A 33 3.35 13.90 -2.48
C LEU A 33 3.65 12.40 -2.42
N LYS A 34 4.92 12.02 -2.56
CA LYS A 34 5.35 10.63 -2.44
C LYS A 34 5.05 10.06 -1.06
N LYS A 35 5.38 10.80 0.01
CA LYS A 35 5.05 10.40 1.39
C LYS A 35 3.54 10.27 1.60
N ASP A 36 2.75 11.19 1.07
CA ASP A 36 1.29 11.16 1.16
C ASP A 36 0.72 9.94 0.42
N ILE A 37 1.21 9.64 -0.79
CA ILE A 37 0.81 8.44 -1.54
C ILE A 37 1.15 7.19 -0.75
N LEU A 38 2.37 7.07 -0.23
CA LEU A 38 2.81 5.91 0.55
C LEU A 38 1.89 5.67 1.76
N ARG A 39 1.60 6.73 2.53
CA ARG A 39 0.68 6.64 3.67
C ARG A 39 -0.72 6.19 3.23
N ARG A 40 -1.26 6.79 2.17
CA ARG A 40 -2.60 6.43 1.67
C ARG A 40 -2.66 5.00 1.15
N VAL A 41 -1.61 4.53 0.49
CA VAL A 41 -1.52 3.14 0.02
C VAL A 41 -1.52 2.18 1.21
N GLN A 42 -0.75 2.49 2.25
CA GLN A 42 -0.70 1.71 3.48
C GLN A 42 -2.07 1.66 4.18
N ASP A 43 -2.72 2.81 4.36
CA ASP A 43 -4.06 2.90 4.96
C ASP A 43 -5.09 2.12 4.13
N PHE A 44 -5.03 2.23 2.81
CA PHE A 44 -5.93 1.53 1.90
C PHE A 44 -5.72 0.01 1.96
N MET A 45 -4.46 -0.44 1.98
CA MET A 45 -4.13 -1.86 2.14
C MET A 45 -4.64 -2.40 3.47
N ILE A 46 -4.38 -1.70 4.58
CA ILE A 46 -4.85 -2.11 5.91
C ILE A 46 -6.38 -2.22 5.92
N SER A 47 -7.08 -1.20 5.39
CA SER A 47 -8.55 -1.20 5.29
C SER A 47 -9.06 -2.41 4.50
N ARG A 48 -8.45 -2.70 3.34
CA ARG A 48 -8.81 -3.85 2.52
C ARG A 48 -8.52 -5.17 3.23
N VAL A 49 -7.38 -5.30 3.89
CA VAL A 49 -7.04 -6.51 4.67
C VAL A 49 -8.11 -6.75 5.73
N ILE A 50 -8.49 -5.72 6.50
CA ILE A 50 -9.51 -5.84 7.55
C ILE A 50 -10.82 -6.43 7.01
N THR A 51 -11.21 -6.12 5.77
CA THR A 51 -12.42 -6.71 5.14
C THR A 51 -12.32 -8.20 4.79
N LYS A 52 -11.11 -8.76 4.77
CA LYS A 52 -10.84 -10.18 4.48
C LYS A 52 -10.52 -11.00 5.73
N LEU A 53 -10.24 -10.34 6.84
CA LEU A 53 -9.97 -10.98 8.11
C LEU A 53 -11.27 -11.45 8.78
N SER A 54 -11.17 -12.51 9.58
CA SER A 54 -12.21 -12.88 10.54
C SER A 54 -12.26 -11.88 11.71
N ASP A 55 -13.37 -11.84 12.45
CA ASP A 55 -13.53 -10.92 13.60
C ASP A 55 -12.40 -11.05 14.64
N ASP A 56 -11.92 -12.27 14.90
CA ASP A 56 -10.80 -12.51 15.81
C ASP A 56 -9.48 -11.94 15.26
N GLN A 57 -9.21 -12.11 13.97
CA GLN A 57 -8.03 -11.55 13.31
C GLN A 57 -8.11 -10.03 13.19
N VAL A 58 -9.29 -9.44 12.99
CA VAL A 58 -9.49 -7.98 13.03
C VAL A 58 -9.12 -7.44 14.40
N LYS A 59 -9.50 -8.15 15.47
CA LYS A 59 -9.14 -7.77 16.83
C LYS A 59 -7.63 -7.83 17.05
N GLU A 60 -6.96 -8.88 16.58
CA GLU A 60 -5.50 -9.00 16.64
C GLU A 60 -4.79 -7.90 15.84
N MET A 61 -5.29 -7.58 14.64
CA MET A 61 -4.77 -6.49 13.82
C MET A 61 -4.91 -5.14 14.52
N ASN A 62 -6.07 -4.85 15.14
CA ASN A 62 -6.26 -3.61 15.90
C ASN A 62 -5.29 -3.52 17.08
N MET A 63 -5.08 -4.62 17.82
CA MET A 63 -4.08 -4.64 18.89
C MET A 63 -2.67 -4.41 18.36
N LEU A 64 -2.32 -4.95 17.19
CA LEU A 64 -1.03 -4.72 16.56
C LEU A 64 -0.87 -3.24 16.19
N LEU A 65 -1.88 -2.63 15.56
CA LEU A 65 -1.86 -1.22 15.16
C LEU A 65 -1.76 -0.27 16.35
N ASP A 66 -2.34 -0.62 17.51
CA ASP A 66 -2.22 0.14 18.76
C ASP A 66 -0.78 0.19 19.32
N THR A 67 0.14 -0.64 18.80
CA THR A 67 1.55 -0.70 19.25
C THR A 67 2.53 0.10 18.40
N ASP A 68 2.05 0.89 17.43
CA ASP A 68 2.88 1.56 16.42
C ASP A 68 3.81 0.56 15.69
N PRO A 69 3.23 -0.47 15.05
CA PRO A 69 3.99 -1.57 14.49
C PRO A 69 4.80 -1.10 13.28
N THR A 70 5.95 -1.74 13.06
CA THR A 70 6.71 -1.53 11.83
C THR A 70 5.97 -2.10 10.62
N ASP A 71 6.22 -1.54 9.43
CA ASP A 71 5.63 -2.01 8.17
C ASP A 71 5.85 -3.53 7.94
N GLN A 72 7.00 -4.05 8.39
CA GLN A 72 7.31 -5.47 8.31
C GLN A 72 6.38 -6.32 9.19
N GLN A 73 6.11 -5.88 10.42
CA GLN A 73 5.20 -6.59 11.32
C GLN A 73 3.77 -6.63 10.77
N VAL A 74 3.33 -5.53 10.15
CA VAL A 74 2.04 -5.49 9.47
C VAL A 74 2.04 -6.46 8.29
N GLN A 75 3.06 -6.44 7.42
CA GLN A 75 3.16 -7.37 6.28
C GLN A 75 3.19 -8.85 6.71
N ASP A 76 3.91 -9.18 7.78
CA ASP A 76 4.00 -10.53 8.32
C ASP A 76 2.62 -11.01 8.84
N PHE A 77 1.89 -10.12 9.51
CA PHE A 77 0.53 -10.41 9.97
C PHE A 77 -0.42 -10.65 8.79
N VAL A 78 -0.37 -9.79 7.77
CA VAL A 78 -1.19 -9.93 6.56
C VAL A 78 -0.87 -11.24 5.83
N SER A 79 0.42 -11.55 5.68
CA SER A 79 0.89 -12.74 4.94
C SER A 79 0.58 -14.04 5.66
N SER A 80 0.55 -14.04 6.99
CA SER A 80 0.15 -15.20 7.78
C SER A 80 -1.36 -15.37 7.90
N SER A 81 -2.12 -14.27 7.81
CA SER A 81 -3.58 -14.28 7.97
C SER A 81 -4.36 -14.52 6.69
N LEU A 82 -3.80 -14.16 5.52
CA LEU A 82 -4.47 -14.29 4.22
C LEU A 82 -3.83 -15.39 3.37
N ASN A 83 -4.64 -16.39 3.00
CA ASN A 83 -4.29 -17.27 1.89
C ASN A 83 -4.22 -16.44 0.59
N ASN A 84 -3.18 -16.65 -0.22
CA ASN A 84 -2.90 -15.87 -1.44
C ASN A 84 -2.68 -14.37 -1.18
N SER A 85 -2.04 -14.00 -0.07
CA SER A 85 -1.71 -12.60 0.27
C SER A 85 -1.07 -11.82 -0.87
N SER A 86 -0.19 -12.44 -1.68
CA SER A 86 0.45 -11.79 -2.83
C SER A 86 -0.53 -11.36 -3.93
N GLU A 87 -1.52 -12.20 -4.25
CA GLU A 87 -2.56 -11.87 -5.24
C GLU A 87 -3.43 -10.73 -4.71
N PHE A 88 -3.87 -10.85 -3.46
CA PHE A 88 -4.67 -9.83 -2.78
C PHE A 88 -3.95 -8.46 -2.72
N ILE A 89 -2.66 -8.44 -2.39
CA ILE A 89 -1.86 -7.20 -2.37
C ILE A 89 -1.79 -6.61 -3.78
N SER A 90 -1.54 -7.44 -4.80
CA SER A 90 -1.46 -6.99 -6.19
C SER A 90 -2.76 -6.36 -6.67
N ASP A 91 -3.90 -7.02 -6.40
CA ASP A 91 -5.24 -6.51 -6.75
C ASP A 91 -5.56 -5.21 -6.01
N THR A 92 -5.20 -5.15 -4.73
CA THR A 92 -5.42 -3.96 -3.89
C THR A 92 -4.60 -2.77 -4.38
N LEU A 93 -3.33 -2.98 -4.73
CA LEU A 93 -2.49 -1.93 -5.31
C LEU A 93 -3.01 -1.50 -6.68
N PHE A 94 -3.45 -2.45 -7.52
CA PHE A 94 -4.06 -2.11 -8.80
C PHE A 94 -5.32 -1.25 -8.62
N GLU A 95 -6.21 -1.62 -7.69
CA GLU A 95 -7.41 -0.84 -7.36
C GLU A 95 -7.07 0.57 -6.85
N PHE A 96 -6.08 0.68 -5.96
CA PHE A 96 -5.62 1.98 -5.48
C PHE A 96 -5.13 2.85 -6.64
N ARG A 97 -4.34 2.29 -7.57
CA ARG A 97 -3.87 3.02 -8.75
C ARG A 97 -5.04 3.56 -9.57
N GLN A 98 -6.05 2.74 -9.85
CA GLN A 98 -7.23 3.18 -10.60
C GLN A 98 -7.95 4.32 -9.88
N THR A 99 -8.15 4.17 -8.57
CA THR A 99 -8.82 5.17 -7.72
C THR A 99 -8.04 6.49 -7.66
N TYR A 100 -6.73 6.43 -7.43
CA TYR A 100 -5.86 7.60 -7.32
C TYR A 100 -5.73 8.36 -8.64
N LEU A 101 -5.64 7.63 -9.75
CA LEU A 101 -5.60 8.23 -11.08
C LEU A 101 -6.96 8.76 -11.52
N GLY A 102 -8.06 8.33 -10.88
CA GLY A 102 -9.43 8.74 -11.22
C GLY A 102 -9.97 8.00 -12.45
N LEU A 103 -9.56 6.74 -12.61
CA LEU A 103 -9.97 5.87 -13.72
C LEU A 103 -11.27 5.11 -13.42
N ILE A 104 -11.70 5.10 -12.16
CA ILE A 104 -12.95 4.52 -11.66
C ILE A 104 -13.63 5.46 -10.67
#